data_AF-A0A9N9BEL6-F1
#
_entry.id   AF-A0A9N9BEL6-F1
#
_cell.length_a   1.000
_cell.length_b   1.000
_cell.length_c   1.000
_cell.angle_alpha   90.00
_cell.angle_beta   90.00
_cell.angle_gamma   90.00
#
_symmetry.space_group_name_H-M   'P 1'
#
loop_
_entity.id
_entity.type
_entity.pdbx_description
1 polymer ?
#
loop_
_entity_poly.entity_id
_entity_poly.type
_entity_poly.pdbx_seq_one_letter_code
_entity_poly.pdbx_strand_id
1 'polypeptide(L)'
;MDVLQNPIPLYLLGAIPALFVAGHAPFSTLTSKFLHILVCLGCPFTPLFYFLHVEAGVSQDGVDNCAYWLPAAKFEYRDGENGVVRRWPFGFKTKSLDFTRIPDIKARLAECLAKISFLDIFACFVSSYFIFVGIIIGIYRALGPCQEQDWPAIPLLLSWTLPILAVRVFKGKAVVKDPEEALEPIRGYISLNNNGNKKPRDILGTVLFTLLGSIAVNWAVVILTYYTKPQGFGCRSLGLSVVAGVWSFNSILSFIYYYLLNNPPPGVDESPIYLWLCTCGIMTLGFFIFFGVISNNPEWWVAMFGNSCDASCLATSS
;
A
#
# COMPACT_ATOMS: atom_id res chain seq x y z
N MET A 1 15.38 22.10 -14.50
CA MET A 1 15.20 21.24 -13.30
C MET A 1 14.06 21.74 -12.42
N ASP A 2 13.80 23.05 -12.39
CA ASP A 2 12.83 23.69 -11.49
C ASP A 2 11.38 23.20 -11.62
N VAL A 3 10.92 22.87 -12.84
CA VAL A 3 9.56 22.34 -13.05
C VAL A 3 9.37 20.93 -12.47
N LEU A 4 10.41 20.08 -12.50
CA LEU A 4 10.36 18.72 -11.94
C LEU A 4 10.45 18.70 -10.41
N GLN A 5 11.06 19.74 -9.83
CA GLN A 5 11.17 19.92 -8.39
C GLN A 5 9.99 20.68 -7.80
N ASN A 6 9.09 21.19 -8.65
CA ASN A 6 7.90 21.86 -8.18
C ASN A 6 7.02 20.85 -7.42
N PRO A 7 6.71 21.10 -6.15
CA PRO A 7 5.92 20.19 -5.33
C PRO A 7 4.57 19.86 -5.95
N ILE A 8 3.92 20.79 -6.66
CA ILE A 8 2.56 20.61 -7.17
C ILE A 8 2.46 19.43 -8.16
N PRO A 9 3.26 19.36 -9.25
CA PRO A 9 3.33 18.17 -10.10
C PRO A 9 3.63 16.88 -9.34
N LEU A 10 4.54 16.93 -8.37
CA LEU A 10 4.93 15.77 -7.57
C LEU A 10 3.78 15.23 -6.70
N TYR A 11 2.97 16.13 -6.14
CA TYR A 11 1.76 15.79 -5.38
C TYR A 11 0.65 15.24 -6.28
N LEU A 12 0.29 15.97 -7.33
CA LEU A 12 -0.86 15.66 -8.17
C LEU A 12 -0.64 14.44 -9.06
N LEU A 13 0.58 14.28 -9.58
CA LEU A 13 0.90 13.27 -10.58
C LEU A 13 1.69 12.09 -9.99
N GLY A 14 2.48 12.34 -8.94
CA GLY A 14 3.24 11.30 -8.25
C GLY A 14 2.40 10.57 -7.20
N ALA A 15 1.98 11.30 -6.17
CA ALA A 15 1.44 10.74 -4.94
C ALA A 15 -0.02 10.26 -5.08
N ILE A 16 -0.89 11.10 -5.64
CA ILE A 16 -2.32 10.81 -5.72
C ILE A 16 -2.60 9.53 -6.51
N PRO A 17 -2.09 9.35 -7.75
CA PRO A 17 -2.42 8.16 -8.52
C PRO A 17 -1.84 6.88 -7.91
N ALA A 18 -0.66 6.96 -7.28
CA ALA A 18 -0.08 5.84 -6.54
C ALA A 18 -0.96 5.38 -5.38
N LEU A 19 -1.53 6.32 -4.61
CA LEU A 19 -2.46 6.03 -3.53
C LEU A 19 -3.78 5.46 -4.02
N PHE A 20 -4.34 6.01 -5.11
CA PHE A 20 -5.55 5.46 -5.73
C PHE A 20 -5.34 4.04 -6.25
N VAL A 21 -4.16 3.77 -6.82
CA VAL A 21 -3.82 2.43 -7.30
C VAL A 21 -3.65 1.45 -6.13
N ALA A 22 -2.96 1.85 -5.07
CA ALA A 22 -2.75 1.02 -3.89
C ALA A 22 -4.04 0.76 -3.12
N GLY A 23 -4.91 1.77 -3.00
CA GLY A 23 -6.20 1.70 -2.31
C GLY A 23 -7.38 1.34 -3.22
N HIS A 24 -7.13 0.85 -4.44
CA HIS A 24 -8.19 0.50 -5.36
C HIS A 24 -8.97 -0.72 -4.85
N ALA A 25 -10.19 -0.47 -4.40
CA ALA A 25 -11.12 -1.48 -3.93
C ALA A 25 -12.37 -1.58 -4.84
N PRO A 26 -12.95 -2.78 -5.00
CA PRO A 26 -14.11 -3.02 -5.87
C PRO A 26 -15.46 -2.66 -5.23
N PHE A 27 -15.47 -2.06 -4.04
CA PHE A 27 -16.70 -1.70 -3.32
C PHE A 27 -17.65 -0.84 -4.17
N SER A 28 -18.95 -1.00 -4.00
CA SER A 28 -19.95 -0.24 -4.77
C SER A 28 -20.04 1.25 -4.37
N THR A 29 -19.77 1.60 -3.11
CA THR A 29 -19.88 2.99 -2.63
C THR A 29 -18.57 3.77 -2.69
N LEU A 30 -18.64 5.07 -3.02
CA LEU A 30 -17.48 5.96 -3.01
C LEU A 30 -16.85 6.08 -1.61
N THR A 31 -17.68 6.09 -0.57
CA THR A 31 -17.23 6.19 0.82
C THR A 31 -16.38 4.98 1.21
N SER A 32 -16.82 3.76 0.90
CA SER A 32 -16.03 2.55 1.21
C SER A 32 -14.70 2.53 0.46
N LYS A 33 -14.67 2.98 -0.80
CA LYS A 33 -13.42 3.13 -1.57
C LYS A 33 -12.47 4.12 -0.90
N PHE A 34 -12.98 5.28 -0.49
CA PHE A 34 -12.16 6.30 0.16
C PHE A 34 -11.62 5.84 1.52
N LEU A 35 -12.45 5.19 2.34
CA LEU A 35 -12.02 4.61 3.60
C LEU A 35 -10.92 3.55 3.39
N HIS A 36 -11.01 2.76 2.32
CA HIS A 36 -9.97 1.78 2.01
C HIS A 36 -8.65 2.42 1.56
N ILE A 37 -8.70 3.53 0.81
CA ILE A 37 -7.50 4.34 0.53
C ILE A 37 -6.87 4.84 1.83
N LEU A 38 -7.67 5.29 2.79
CA LEU A 38 -7.18 5.72 4.11
C LEU A 38 -6.54 4.56 4.87
N VAL A 39 -7.13 3.35 4.84
CA VAL A 39 -6.53 2.16 5.45
C VAL A 39 -5.17 1.83 4.82
N CYS A 40 -5.06 1.88 3.49
CA CYS A 40 -3.80 1.67 2.78
C CYS A 40 -2.76 2.75 3.11
N LEU A 41 -3.20 3.99 3.28
CA LEU A 41 -2.34 5.09 3.69
C LEU A 41 -1.92 4.97 5.16
N GLY A 42 -2.75 4.39 6.03
CA GLY A 42 -2.43 4.16 7.44
C GLY A 42 -1.47 2.99 7.66
N CYS A 43 -1.40 2.04 6.72
CA CYS A 43 -0.55 0.86 6.81
C CYS A 43 -0.04 0.41 5.44
N PRO A 44 1.23 0.68 5.09
CA PRO A 44 1.86 0.21 3.85
C PRO A 44 1.89 -1.31 3.70
N PHE A 45 1.95 -2.06 4.81
CA PHE A 45 1.99 -3.52 4.77
C PHE A 45 0.70 -4.12 4.21
N THR A 46 -0.47 -3.60 4.56
CA THR A 46 -1.77 -4.16 4.13
C THR A 46 -1.91 -4.29 2.61
N PRO A 47 -1.75 -3.21 1.81
CA PRO A 47 -1.83 -3.31 0.36
C PRO A 47 -0.67 -4.11 -0.22
N LEU A 48 0.56 -3.99 0.30
CA LEU A 48 1.69 -4.81 -0.15
C LEU A 48 1.42 -6.31 0.06
N PHE A 49 0.88 -6.65 1.22
CA PHE A 49 0.52 -7.99 1.58
C PHE A 49 -0.52 -8.56 0.60
N TYR A 50 -1.57 -7.77 0.34
CA TYR A 50 -2.61 -8.09 -0.62
C TYR A 50 -2.07 -8.28 -2.04
N PHE A 51 -1.36 -7.31 -2.60
CA PHE A 51 -0.94 -7.37 -4.01
C PHE A 51 0.14 -8.44 -4.27
N LEU A 52 1.00 -8.73 -3.29
CA LEU A 52 2.16 -9.61 -3.46
C LEU A 52 1.90 -11.07 -3.06
N HIS A 53 1.05 -11.32 -2.06
CA HIS A 53 0.84 -12.68 -1.54
C HIS A 53 -0.53 -13.23 -1.86
N VAL A 54 -1.56 -12.39 -1.92
CA VAL A 54 -2.92 -12.87 -2.14
C VAL A 54 -3.11 -13.28 -3.58
N GLU A 55 -3.18 -14.58 -3.80
CA GLU A 55 -3.62 -15.18 -5.06
C GLU A 55 -5.07 -15.67 -4.90
N ALA A 56 -5.95 -15.34 -5.85
CA ALA A 56 -7.31 -15.85 -5.87
C ALA A 56 -7.74 -16.39 -7.26
N GLY A 57 -7.38 -17.64 -7.48
CA GLY A 57 -8.32 -18.71 -7.83
C GLY A 57 -8.90 -18.79 -9.24
N VAL A 58 -9.32 -17.71 -9.92
CA VAL A 58 -10.08 -17.88 -11.19
C VAL A 58 -9.23 -18.47 -12.32
N SER A 59 -7.95 -18.13 -12.39
CA SER A 59 -7.01 -18.72 -13.36
C SER A 59 -5.89 -19.50 -12.68
N GLN A 60 -5.49 -20.62 -13.30
CA GLN A 60 -4.27 -21.35 -12.92
C GLN A 60 -2.99 -20.58 -13.32
N ASP A 61 -3.11 -19.63 -14.26
CA ASP A 61 -2.01 -18.90 -14.88
C ASP A 61 -1.82 -17.47 -14.32
N GLY A 62 -2.67 -17.03 -13.39
CA GLY A 62 -2.73 -15.62 -13.00
C GLY A 62 -3.17 -15.40 -11.56
N VAL A 63 -2.46 -14.48 -10.90
CA VAL A 63 -2.80 -13.99 -9.56
C VAL A 63 -3.93 -12.98 -9.69
N ASP A 64 -5.16 -13.47 -9.82
CA ASP A 64 -6.37 -12.65 -9.84
C ASP A 64 -6.76 -12.43 -8.38
N ASN A 65 -6.77 -11.19 -7.87
CA ASN A 65 -6.95 -10.94 -6.43
C ASN A 65 -8.43 -10.93 -5.98
N CYS A 66 -9.34 -11.57 -6.73
CA CYS A 66 -10.79 -11.37 -6.59
C CYS A 66 -11.36 -11.90 -5.27
N ALA A 67 -10.97 -13.12 -4.84
CA ALA A 67 -11.52 -13.73 -3.62
C ALA A 67 -11.05 -13.06 -2.33
N TYR A 68 -10.05 -12.17 -2.39
CA TYR A 68 -9.63 -11.37 -1.23
C TYR A 68 -10.76 -10.50 -0.68
N TRP A 69 -11.63 -9.99 -1.56
CA TRP A 69 -12.67 -9.04 -1.21
C TRP A 69 -13.93 -9.71 -0.64
N LEU A 70 -13.93 -11.03 -0.49
CA LEU A 70 -15.08 -11.77 0.02
C LEU A 70 -15.01 -11.99 1.54
N PRO A 71 -16.16 -12.00 2.25
CA PRO A 71 -16.27 -12.32 3.67
C PRO A 71 -15.59 -13.63 4.06
N ALA A 72 -14.95 -13.64 5.23
CA ALA A 72 -14.42 -14.86 5.86
C ALA A 72 -15.48 -15.95 5.93
N ALA A 73 -16.70 -15.51 6.28
CA ALA A 73 -17.86 -16.34 6.48
C ALA A 73 -18.32 -17.07 5.20
N LYS A 74 -17.90 -16.61 4.00
CA LYS A 74 -18.22 -17.29 2.74
C LYS A 74 -17.31 -18.47 2.45
N PHE A 75 -16.25 -18.71 3.22
CA PHE A 75 -15.28 -19.78 2.97
C PHE A 75 -15.39 -20.93 3.97
N GLU A 76 -15.30 -22.15 3.46
CA GLU A 76 -15.21 -23.36 4.27
C GLU A 76 -14.07 -24.26 3.78
N TYR A 77 -13.29 -24.80 4.71
CA TYR A 77 -12.27 -25.80 4.44
C TYR A 77 -12.53 -27.04 5.32
N ARG A 78 -12.32 -28.23 4.76
CA ARG A 78 -12.33 -29.50 5.52
C ARG A 78 -10.91 -29.93 5.80
N ASP A 79 -10.56 -30.01 7.08
CA ASP A 79 -9.27 -30.52 7.52
C ASP A 79 -9.43 -31.98 8.00
N GLY A 80 -9.19 -32.94 7.09
CA GLY A 80 -9.29 -34.38 7.39
C GLY A 80 -10.71 -34.87 7.76
N GLU A 81 -10.78 -36.05 8.41
CA GLU A 81 -12.05 -36.71 8.82
C GLU A 81 -12.84 -35.95 9.89
N ASN A 82 -12.22 -35.01 10.62
CA ASN A 82 -12.84 -34.35 11.77
C ASN A 82 -13.20 -32.88 11.46
N GLY A 83 -14.27 -32.71 10.69
CA GLY A 83 -15.10 -31.49 10.75
C GLY A 83 -14.72 -30.34 9.80
N VAL A 84 -15.72 -29.48 9.56
CA VAL A 84 -15.58 -28.22 8.83
C VAL A 84 -14.91 -27.20 9.74
N VAL A 85 -13.74 -26.68 9.33
CA VAL A 85 -13.04 -25.64 10.07
C VAL A 85 -13.20 -24.33 9.31
N ARG A 86 -13.89 -23.37 9.92
CA ARG A 86 -13.96 -21.98 9.45
C ARG A 86 -12.70 -21.26 9.90
N ARG A 87 -11.68 -21.22 9.04
CA ARG A 87 -10.54 -20.32 9.20
C ARG A 87 -10.38 -19.54 7.91
N TRP A 88 -10.04 -18.26 8.03
CA TRP A 88 -9.40 -17.55 6.94
C TRP A 88 -8.07 -18.25 6.67
N PRO A 89 -7.86 -18.81 5.47
CA PRO A 89 -6.68 -18.37 4.75
C PRO A 89 -6.99 -18.37 3.26
N PHE A 90 -7.58 -17.28 2.78
CA PHE A 90 -7.46 -16.94 1.37
C PHE A 90 -6.16 -16.18 1.16
N GLY A 91 -5.43 -16.51 0.08
CA GLY A 91 -4.29 -15.72 -0.35
C GLY A 91 -2.93 -16.14 0.21
N PHE A 92 -2.81 -17.36 0.72
CA PHE A 92 -1.53 -18.03 0.71
C PHE A 92 -1.55 -19.09 -0.35
N LYS A 93 -0.43 -19.24 -1.05
CA LYS A 93 -0.13 -20.26 -2.06
C LYS A 93 -0.30 -21.72 -1.57
N THR A 94 -0.95 -21.92 -0.42
CA THR A 94 -1.33 -23.16 0.27
C THR A 94 -2.80 -23.52 0.13
N LYS A 95 -3.70 -22.59 -0.22
CA LYS A 95 -5.12 -22.89 -0.44
C LYS A 95 -5.65 -22.28 -1.73
N SER A 96 -6.43 -23.05 -2.50
CA SER A 96 -7.02 -22.62 -3.77
C SER A 96 -8.54 -22.76 -3.76
N LEU A 97 -9.23 -21.98 -4.61
CA LEU A 97 -10.66 -22.13 -4.85
C LEU A 97 -10.96 -23.50 -5.45
N ASP A 98 -11.86 -24.26 -4.83
CA ASP A 98 -12.39 -25.48 -5.40
C ASP A 98 -13.62 -25.19 -6.27
N PHE A 99 -13.42 -25.08 -7.58
CA PHE A 99 -14.50 -24.84 -8.54
C PHE A 99 -15.29 -26.10 -8.90
N THR A 100 -14.88 -27.29 -8.45
CA THR A 100 -15.57 -28.53 -8.83
C THR A 100 -16.98 -28.62 -8.26
N ARG A 101 -17.23 -27.96 -7.13
CA ARG A 101 -18.53 -27.98 -6.45
C ARG A 101 -19.56 -27.02 -7.04
N ILE A 102 -19.13 -25.88 -7.58
CA ILE A 102 -20.02 -24.85 -8.11
C ILE A 102 -19.41 -24.28 -9.40
N PRO A 103 -19.76 -24.83 -10.57
CA PRO A 103 -19.15 -24.44 -11.86
C PRO A 103 -19.39 -22.97 -12.21
N ASP A 104 -20.50 -22.38 -11.75
CA ASP A 104 -20.86 -20.99 -12.04
C ASP A 104 -20.05 -19.96 -11.26
N ILE A 105 -19.42 -20.33 -10.14
CA ILE A 105 -18.59 -19.40 -9.34
C ILE A 105 -17.43 -18.86 -10.17
N LYS A 106 -16.83 -19.70 -11.01
CA LYS A 106 -15.70 -19.29 -11.85
C LYS A 106 -16.13 -18.21 -12.85
N ALA A 107 -17.29 -18.40 -13.48
CA ALA A 107 -17.84 -17.43 -14.44
C ALA A 107 -18.20 -16.11 -13.76
N ARG A 108 -18.88 -16.17 -12.61
CA ARG A 108 -19.26 -14.97 -11.82
C ARG A 108 -18.06 -14.17 -11.33
N LEU A 109 -17.04 -14.83 -10.79
CA LEU A 109 -15.81 -14.14 -10.37
C LEU A 109 -15.03 -13.57 -11.57
N ALA A 110 -15.10 -14.21 -12.74
CA ALA A 110 -14.52 -13.67 -13.96
C ALA A 110 -15.23 -12.38 -14.44
N GLU A 111 -16.55 -12.25 -14.21
CA GLU A 111 -17.31 -11.02 -14.50
C GLU A 111 -16.87 -9.82 -13.64
N CYS A 112 -16.24 -10.07 -12.49
CA CYS A 112 -15.67 -9.03 -11.62
C CYS A 112 -14.32 -8.50 -12.10
N LEU A 113 -13.67 -9.19 -13.03
CA LEU A 113 -12.35 -8.84 -13.54
C LEU A 113 -12.47 -8.08 -14.86
N ALA A 114 -11.75 -6.98 -14.97
CA ALA A 114 -11.57 -6.27 -16.23
C ALA A 114 -10.09 -6.08 -16.53
N LYS A 115 -9.76 -5.97 -17.83
CA LYS A 115 -8.44 -5.52 -18.27
C LYS A 115 -8.23 -4.10 -17.75
N ILE A 116 -7.05 -3.82 -17.20
CA ILE A 116 -6.71 -2.47 -16.75
C ILE A 116 -6.82 -1.49 -17.93
N SER A 117 -7.33 -0.29 -17.65
CA SER A 117 -7.47 0.72 -18.70
C SER A 117 -6.10 1.29 -19.10
N PHE A 118 -6.01 1.86 -20.31
CA PHE A 118 -4.81 2.58 -20.72
C PHE A 118 -4.49 3.74 -19.76
N LEU A 119 -5.53 4.41 -19.25
CA LEU A 119 -5.39 5.50 -18.29
C LEU A 119 -4.78 5.01 -16.96
N ASP A 120 -5.17 3.83 -16.47
CA ASP A 120 -4.59 3.23 -15.26
C ASP A 120 -3.10 2.92 -15.45
N ILE A 121 -2.74 2.35 -16.60
CA ILE A 121 -1.35 2.06 -16.95
C ILE A 121 -0.54 3.36 -17.00
N PHE A 122 -1.05 4.38 -17.69
CA PHE A 122 -0.42 5.68 -17.79
C PHE A 122 -0.23 6.32 -16.40
N ALA A 123 -1.25 6.28 -15.55
CA ALA A 123 -1.17 6.76 -14.17
C ALA A 123 -0.09 6.02 -13.36
N CYS A 124 0.01 4.69 -13.49
CA CYS A 124 1.07 3.91 -12.84
C CYS A 124 2.47 4.33 -13.30
N PHE A 125 2.65 4.57 -14.61
CA PHE A 125 3.92 5.02 -15.17
C PHE A 125 4.29 6.42 -14.70
N VAL A 126 3.35 7.36 -14.72
CA VAL A 126 3.56 8.74 -14.26
C VAL A 126 3.92 8.75 -12.78
N SER A 127 3.18 8.02 -11.94
CA SER A 127 3.51 7.88 -10.52
C SER A 127 4.89 7.28 -10.31
N SER A 128 5.21 6.18 -11.00
CA SER A 128 6.52 5.52 -10.91
C SER A 128 7.65 6.47 -11.31
N TYR A 129 7.47 7.23 -12.40
CA TYR A 129 8.43 8.23 -12.86
C TYR A 129 8.73 9.27 -11.77
N PHE A 130 7.69 9.85 -11.15
CA PHE A 130 7.89 10.86 -10.10
C PHE A 130 8.51 10.27 -8.82
N ILE A 131 8.18 9.02 -8.47
CA ILE A 131 8.83 8.31 -7.35
C ILE A 131 10.32 8.11 -7.66
N PHE A 132 10.68 7.63 -8.85
CA PHE A 132 12.08 7.42 -9.24
C PHE A 132 12.87 8.74 -9.30
N VAL A 133 12.28 9.78 -9.88
CA VAL A 133 12.84 11.14 -9.87
C VAL A 133 13.07 11.62 -8.43
N GLY A 134 12.11 11.37 -7.52
CA GLY A 134 12.24 11.66 -6.10
C GLY A 134 13.41 10.93 -5.42
N ILE A 135 13.59 9.64 -5.72
CA ILE A 135 14.72 8.82 -5.21
C ILE A 135 16.07 9.32 -5.73
N ILE A 136 16.15 9.77 -6.98
CA ILE A 136 17.38 10.28 -7.57
C ILE A 136 17.72 11.66 -6.97
N ILE A 137 16.74 12.57 -6.90
CA ILE A 137 16.93 13.94 -6.38
C ILE A 137 17.33 13.91 -4.91
N GLY A 138 16.52 13.24 -4.09
CA GLY A 138 17.00 12.12 -3.32
C GLY A 138 18.48 12.02 -2.95
N ILE A 139 19.04 10.92 -3.40
CA ILE A 139 20.44 10.58 -3.22
C ILE A 139 21.37 11.73 -3.64
N TYR A 140 21.04 12.42 -4.74
CA TYR A 140 21.85 13.54 -5.24
C TYR A 140 22.00 14.66 -4.21
N ARG A 141 20.93 15.07 -3.52
CA ARG A 141 20.98 16.16 -2.54
C ARG A 141 21.48 15.72 -1.18
N ALA A 142 21.38 14.44 -0.84
CA ALA A 142 22.01 13.89 0.36
C ALA A 142 23.55 13.85 0.24
N LEU A 143 24.06 13.59 -0.97
CA LEU A 143 25.50 13.48 -1.23
C LEU A 143 26.11 14.78 -1.81
N GLY A 144 25.30 15.66 -2.36
CA GLY A 144 25.70 16.82 -3.15
C GLY A 144 25.97 18.10 -2.36
N PRO A 145 26.17 19.22 -3.08
CA PRO A 145 26.31 20.55 -2.50
C PRO A 145 24.98 21.03 -1.92
N CYS A 146 25.05 22.01 -1.02
CA CYS A 146 23.86 22.65 -0.47
C CYS A 146 23.05 23.33 -1.58
N GLN A 147 21.73 23.11 -1.60
CA GLN A 147 20.80 23.77 -2.51
C GLN A 147 19.58 24.26 -1.72
N GLU A 148 19.15 25.49 -1.97
CA GLU A 148 18.01 26.12 -1.27
C GLU A 148 16.64 25.64 -1.78
N GLN A 149 16.60 24.87 -2.88
CA GLN A 149 15.35 24.31 -3.41
C GLN A 149 14.83 23.18 -2.52
N ASP A 150 13.50 23.06 -2.39
CA ASP A 150 12.89 22.05 -1.51
C ASP A 150 12.85 20.65 -2.14
N TRP A 151 12.90 19.61 -1.29
CA TRP A 151 13.04 18.21 -1.69
C TRP A 151 11.66 17.57 -1.89
N PRO A 152 11.48 16.72 -2.92
CA PRO A 152 10.23 16.01 -3.17
C PRO A 152 9.99 14.84 -2.17
N ALA A 153 9.69 15.16 -0.90
CA ALA A 153 9.69 14.16 0.17
C ALA A 153 8.55 13.16 0.03
N ILE A 154 7.40 13.61 -0.45
CA ILE A 154 6.17 12.81 -0.47
C ILE A 154 6.16 11.73 -1.56
N PRO A 155 6.57 11.98 -2.81
CA PRO A 155 6.77 10.89 -3.76
C PRO A 155 7.75 9.83 -3.26
N LEU A 156 8.83 10.25 -2.59
CA LEU A 156 9.81 9.33 -2.02
C LEU A 156 9.21 8.49 -0.88
N LEU A 157 8.41 9.08 0.01
CA LEU A 157 7.65 8.34 1.04
C LEU A 157 6.70 7.31 0.46
N LEU A 158 6.21 7.49 -0.76
CA LEU A 158 5.34 6.55 -1.45
C LEU A 158 6.10 5.51 -2.28
N SER A 159 7.42 5.43 -2.16
CA SER A 159 8.23 4.41 -2.83
C SER A 159 7.84 2.98 -2.49
N TRP A 160 7.25 2.74 -1.32
CA TRP A 160 6.68 1.44 -0.96
C TRP A 160 5.55 1.00 -1.90
N THR A 161 4.93 1.91 -2.67
CA THR A 161 3.89 1.56 -3.65
C THR A 161 4.43 0.96 -4.94
N LEU A 162 5.73 1.09 -5.24
CA LEU A 162 6.33 0.61 -6.50
C LEU A 162 6.06 -0.88 -6.80
N PRO A 163 6.17 -1.82 -5.85
CA PRO A 163 5.84 -3.22 -6.11
C PRO A 163 4.37 -3.41 -6.52
N ILE A 164 3.46 -2.62 -5.95
CA ILE A 164 2.02 -2.65 -6.28
C ILE A 164 1.80 -2.14 -7.70
N LEU A 165 2.43 -1.01 -8.05
CA LEU A 165 2.35 -0.45 -9.41
C LEU A 165 2.87 -1.45 -10.45
N ALA A 166 4.02 -2.08 -10.17
CA ALA A 166 4.61 -3.10 -11.04
C ALA A 166 3.67 -4.30 -11.22
N VAL A 167 3.17 -4.84 -10.11
CA VAL A 167 2.21 -5.96 -10.12
C VAL A 167 0.98 -5.61 -10.95
N ARG A 168 0.43 -4.40 -10.78
CA ARG A 168 -0.76 -3.97 -11.51
C ARG A 168 -0.52 -3.89 -13.01
N VAL A 169 0.62 -3.35 -13.44
CA VAL A 169 0.99 -3.25 -14.85
C VAL A 169 1.26 -4.62 -15.46
N PHE A 170 2.05 -5.47 -14.81
CA PHE A 170 2.42 -6.79 -15.36
C PHE A 170 1.25 -7.77 -15.39
N LYS A 171 0.35 -7.74 -14.41
CA LYS A 171 -0.82 -8.64 -14.39
C LYS A 171 -1.91 -8.23 -15.37
N GLY A 172 -2.05 -6.94 -15.68
CA GLY A 172 -2.95 -6.46 -16.73
C GLY A 172 -4.45 -6.59 -16.44
N LYS A 173 -4.86 -7.08 -15.25
CA LYS A 173 -6.25 -7.23 -14.81
C LYS A 173 -6.47 -6.59 -13.45
N ALA A 174 -7.66 -6.02 -13.24
CA ALA A 174 -8.11 -5.46 -11.97
C ALA A 174 -9.53 -5.93 -11.62
N VAL A 175 -9.82 -6.02 -10.32
CA VAL A 175 -11.17 -6.30 -9.81
C VAL A 175 -11.96 -4.99 -9.87
N VAL A 176 -12.97 -4.93 -10.72
CA VAL A 176 -13.76 -3.70 -10.99
C VAL A 176 -15.16 -3.73 -10.43
N LYS A 177 -15.70 -4.93 -10.17
CA LYS A 177 -17.02 -5.11 -9.54
C LYS A 177 -16.86 -5.85 -8.23
N ASP A 178 -17.73 -5.54 -7.29
CA ASP A 178 -17.76 -6.20 -6.00
C ASP A 178 -18.07 -7.70 -6.18
N PRO A 179 -17.15 -8.60 -5.80
CA PRO A 179 -17.41 -10.03 -5.91
C PRO A 179 -18.47 -10.51 -4.92
N GLU A 180 -18.75 -9.77 -3.85
CA GLU A 180 -19.86 -10.09 -2.95
C GLU A 180 -21.20 -9.96 -3.67
N GLU A 181 -21.43 -8.83 -4.35
CA GLU A 181 -22.64 -8.58 -5.15
C GLU A 181 -22.78 -9.60 -6.28
N ALA A 182 -21.69 -9.91 -6.97
CA ALA A 182 -21.70 -10.89 -8.07
C ALA A 182 -22.04 -12.32 -7.61
N LEU A 183 -21.78 -12.65 -6.35
CA LEU A 183 -22.04 -13.96 -5.76
C LEU A 183 -23.33 -14.03 -4.94
N GLU A 184 -24.07 -12.93 -4.74
CA GLU A 184 -25.38 -12.94 -4.06
C GLU A 184 -26.36 -14.01 -4.55
N PRO A 185 -26.47 -14.29 -5.88
CA PRO A 185 -27.38 -15.34 -6.38
C PRO A 185 -27.00 -16.74 -5.90
N ILE A 186 -25.73 -16.95 -5.54
CA ILE A 186 -25.18 -18.22 -5.09
C ILE A 186 -25.07 -18.15 -3.56
N ARG A 187 -26.19 -18.39 -2.86
CA ARG A 187 -26.20 -18.55 -1.40
C ARG A 187 -25.56 -19.88 -1.01
N GLY A 188 -24.23 -19.93 -1.04
CA GLY A 188 -23.46 -21.11 -0.70
C GLY A 188 -22.05 -20.78 -0.22
N TYR A 189 -21.45 -21.71 0.51
CA TYR A 189 -20.06 -21.62 0.92
C TYR A 189 -19.13 -21.99 -0.22
N ILE A 190 -18.00 -21.29 -0.30
CA ILE A 190 -16.92 -21.55 -1.23
C ILE A 190 -15.97 -22.55 -0.57
N SER A 191 -15.83 -23.73 -1.18
CA SER A 191 -14.92 -24.76 -0.73
C SER A 191 -13.47 -24.41 -1.09
N LEU A 192 -12.55 -24.66 -0.16
CA LEU A 192 -11.12 -24.51 -0.37
C LEU A 192 -10.45 -25.87 -0.54
N ASN A 193 -9.44 -25.95 -1.40
CA ASN A 193 -8.53 -27.10 -1.48
C ASN A 193 -7.17 -26.74 -0.90
N ASN A 194 -6.55 -27.67 -0.15
CA ASN A 194 -5.16 -27.51 0.30
C ASN A 194 -4.22 -27.78 -0.88
N ASN A 195 -3.55 -26.75 -1.36
CA ASN A 195 -2.40 -26.87 -2.26
C ASN A 195 -1.17 -27.24 -1.43
N GLY A 196 -0.91 -28.54 -1.28
CA GLY A 196 0.23 -29.08 -0.53
C GLY A 196 1.62 -28.82 -1.12
N ASN A 197 1.74 -28.01 -2.18
CA ASN A 197 2.97 -27.88 -2.97
C ASN A 197 3.98 -26.86 -2.43
N LYS A 198 3.63 -26.01 -1.45
CA LYS A 198 4.58 -25.02 -0.88
C LYS A 198 4.76 -25.20 0.61
N LYS A 199 6.04 -25.19 1.04
CA LYS A 199 6.41 -25.36 2.44
C LYS A 199 5.98 -24.10 3.23
N PRO A 200 5.35 -24.24 4.40
CA PRO A 200 4.93 -23.10 5.24
C PRO A 200 6.07 -22.11 5.55
N ARG A 201 7.30 -22.60 5.64
CA ARG A 201 8.50 -21.79 5.90
C ARG A 201 8.83 -20.81 4.77
N ASP A 202 8.61 -21.19 3.51
CA ASP A 202 8.93 -20.34 2.36
C ASP A 202 7.97 -19.16 2.28
N ILE A 203 6.70 -19.41 2.63
CA ILE A 203 5.64 -18.40 2.70
C ILE A 203 5.90 -17.40 3.83
N LEU A 204 6.27 -17.90 5.00
CA LEU A 204 6.67 -17.03 6.12
C LEU A 204 7.82 -16.10 5.71
N GLY A 205 8.82 -16.62 4.98
CA GLY A 205 9.94 -15.84 4.47
C GLY A 205 9.50 -14.69 3.57
N THR A 206 8.60 -14.95 2.61
CA THR A 206 8.12 -13.90 1.67
C THR A 206 7.25 -12.85 2.34
N VAL A 207 6.42 -13.24 3.31
CA VAL A 207 5.60 -12.30 4.09
C VAL A 207 6.48 -11.44 4.99
N LEU A 208 7.46 -12.05 5.68
CA LEU A 208 8.43 -11.31 6.50
C LEU A 208 9.25 -10.34 5.65
N PHE A 209 9.67 -10.73 4.46
CA PHE A 209 10.35 -9.83 3.53
C PHE A 209 9.47 -8.62 3.18
N THR A 210 8.16 -8.82 3.01
CA THR A 210 7.21 -7.75 2.71
C THR A 210 6.99 -6.83 3.91
N LEU A 211 6.91 -7.38 5.12
CA LEU A 211 6.87 -6.62 6.36
C LEU A 211 8.13 -5.77 6.54
N LEU A 212 9.30 -6.37 6.36
CA LEU A 212 10.57 -5.67 6.47
C LEU A 212 10.69 -4.59 5.39
N GLY A 213 10.25 -4.87 4.15
CA GLY A 213 10.21 -3.89 3.07
C GLY A 213 9.29 -2.71 3.37
N SER A 214 8.09 -2.97 3.91
CA SER A 214 7.13 -1.92 4.29
C SER A 214 7.62 -1.04 5.43
N ILE A 215 8.58 -1.50 6.22
CA ILE A 215 9.21 -0.73 7.30
C ILE A 215 10.47 -0.03 6.78
N ALA A 216 11.42 -0.79 6.22
CA ALA A 216 12.76 -0.34 5.87
C ALA A 216 12.75 0.76 4.81
N VAL A 217 11.87 0.66 3.80
CA VAL A 217 11.76 1.68 2.74
C VAL A 217 11.42 3.04 3.35
N ASN A 218 10.48 3.09 4.29
CA ASN A 218 10.03 4.34 4.90
C ASN A 218 11.12 4.96 5.79
N TRP A 219 11.85 4.14 6.55
CA TRP A 219 12.99 4.62 7.33
C TRP A 219 14.18 5.05 6.46
N ALA A 220 14.39 4.42 5.30
CA ALA A 220 15.39 4.87 4.34
C ALA A 220 15.08 6.29 3.85
N VAL A 221 13.80 6.63 3.65
CA VAL A 221 13.39 8.02 3.33
C VAL A 221 13.73 8.99 4.46
N VAL A 222 13.44 8.63 5.72
CA VAL A 222 13.79 9.45 6.88
C VAL A 222 15.29 9.70 6.96
N ILE A 223 16.10 8.65 6.73
CA ILE A 223 17.57 8.73 6.72
C ILE A 223 18.06 9.59 5.54
N LEU A 224 17.48 9.44 4.35
CA LEU A 224 17.85 10.28 3.21
C LEU A 224 17.54 11.76 3.48
N THR A 225 16.36 12.06 4.02
CA THR A 225 15.97 13.42 4.42
C THR A 225 16.85 13.96 5.54
N TYR A 226 17.29 13.09 6.47
CA TYR A 226 18.33 13.44 7.44
C TYR A 226 19.58 13.89 6.70
N TYR A 227 20.15 13.17 5.73
CA TYR A 227 21.41 13.64 5.15
C TYR A 227 21.29 14.80 4.14
N THR A 228 20.08 15.31 3.90
CA THR A 228 19.84 16.36 2.91
C THR A 228 20.22 17.75 3.45
N LYS A 229 21.15 18.44 2.79
CA LYS A 229 21.52 19.84 3.08
C LYS A 229 20.45 20.81 2.55
N PRO A 230 20.24 22.02 3.12
CA PRO A 230 21.06 22.74 4.11
C PRO A 230 21.06 22.21 5.55
N GLN A 231 19.93 21.74 6.08
CA GLN A 231 19.89 21.24 7.45
C GLN A 231 19.41 19.81 7.52
N GLY A 232 20.39 18.93 7.66
CA GLY A 232 20.22 17.50 7.75
C GLY A 232 19.65 16.95 9.07
N PHE A 233 19.01 17.78 9.90
CA PHE A 233 18.40 17.22 11.11
C PHE A 233 17.19 17.93 11.72
N GLY A 234 16.88 19.18 11.40
CA GLY A 234 16.00 19.95 12.28
C GLY A 234 14.56 19.44 12.38
N CYS A 235 13.80 19.55 11.28
CA CYS A 235 12.34 19.46 11.35
C CYS A 235 11.71 18.43 10.41
N ARG A 236 12.24 18.29 9.21
CA ARG A 236 11.61 17.50 8.15
C ARG A 236 11.72 16.01 8.47
N SER A 237 12.93 15.55 8.79
CA SER A 237 13.19 14.18 9.23
C SER A 237 12.41 13.82 10.50
N LEU A 238 12.22 14.77 11.44
CA LEU A 238 11.40 14.58 12.63
C LEU A 238 9.93 14.31 12.26
N GLY A 239 9.32 15.16 11.43
CA GLY A 239 7.95 14.94 10.96
C GLY A 239 7.81 13.62 10.21
N LEU A 240 8.76 13.29 9.32
CA LEU A 240 8.76 12.03 8.58
C LEU A 240 8.97 10.81 9.51
N SER A 241 9.74 10.95 10.59
CA SER A 241 9.95 9.89 11.57
C SER A 241 8.67 9.53 12.32
N VAL A 242 7.78 10.50 12.56
CA VAL A 242 6.45 10.25 13.14
C VAL A 242 5.62 9.38 12.19
N VAL A 243 5.56 9.76 10.91
CA VAL A 243 4.83 8.96 9.90
C VAL A 243 5.44 7.57 9.74
N ALA A 244 6.77 7.46 9.64
CA ALA A 244 7.47 6.18 9.55
C ALA A 244 7.25 5.31 10.79
N GLY A 245 7.19 5.91 11.99
CA GLY A 245 6.87 5.24 13.24
C GLY A 245 5.45 4.67 13.25
N VAL A 246 4.45 5.47 12.88
CA VAL A 246 3.05 5.04 12.74
C VAL A 246 2.93 3.89 11.74
N TRP A 247 3.54 4.03 10.55
CA TRP A 247 3.56 2.98 9.53
C TRP A 247 4.25 1.71 9.99
N SER A 248 5.34 1.82 10.75
CA SER A 248 6.06 0.65 11.28
C SER A 248 5.21 -0.11 12.29
N PHE A 249 4.62 0.61 13.25
CA PHE A 249 3.71 0.03 14.24
C PHE A 249 2.51 -0.64 13.57
N ASN A 250 1.85 0.06 12.65
CA ASN A 250 0.69 -0.47 11.94
C ASN A 250 1.03 -1.66 11.05
N SER A 251 2.22 -1.68 10.44
CA SER A 251 2.70 -2.81 9.63
C SER A 251 2.89 -4.07 10.49
N ILE A 252 3.50 -3.92 11.67
CA ILE A 252 3.69 -5.02 12.63
C ILE A 252 2.33 -5.50 13.16
N LEU A 253 1.45 -4.57 13.55
CA LEU A 253 0.12 -4.89 14.05
C LEU A 253 -0.71 -5.64 13.01
N SER A 254 -0.67 -5.18 11.76
CA SER A 254 -1.33 -5.82 10.61
C SER A 254 -0.74 -7.20 10.31
N PHE A 255 0.57 -7.36 10.39
CA PHE A 255 1.20 -8.69 10.26
C PHE A 255 0.71 -9.64 11.36
N ILE A 256 0.70 -9.22 12.62
CA ILE A 256 0.19 -10.05 13.71
C ILE A 256 -1.28 -10.41 13.46
N TYR A 257 -2.10 -9.42 13.16
CA TYR A 257 -3.55 -9.61 13.02
C TYR A 257 -3.90 -10.46 11.79
N TYR A 258 -3.39 -10.13 10.60
CA TYR A 258 -3.74 -10.83 9.36
C TYR A 258 -3.04 -12.17 9.23
N TYR A 259 -1.74 -12.23 9.57
CA TYR A 259 -0.94 -13.42 9.33
C TYR A 259 -0.87 -14.36 10.53
N LEU A 260 -0.51 -13.88 11.72
CA LEU A 260 -0.34 -14.76 12.88
C LEU A 260 -1.68 -15.21 13.47
N LEU A 261 -2.64 -14.29 13.57
CA LEU A 261 -3.98 -14.59 14.09
C LEU A 261 -4.94 -15.13 13.02
N ASN A 262 -4.53 -15.16 11.75
CA ASN A 262 -5.35 -15.61 10.62
C ASN A 262 -6.70 -14.89 10.53
N ASN A 263 -6.71 -13.57 10.76
CA ASN A 263 -7.91 -12.75 10.60
C ASN A 263 -8.01 -12.16 9.18
N PRO A 264 -9.23 -11.80 8.73
CA PRO A 264 -9.44 -11.05 7.51
C PRO A 264 -8.59 -9.78 7.45
N PRO A 265 -8.05 -9.43 6.28
CA PRO A 265 -7.61 -8.08 6.01
C PRO A 265 -8.77 -7.06 6.09
N PRO A 266 -8.45 -5.78 6.28
CA PRO A 266 -9.40 -4.73 6.56
C PRO A 266 -10.11 -4.33 5.24
N GLY A 267 -11.42 -4.50 5.19
CA GLY A 267 -12.26 -4.25 4.01
C GLY A 267 -13.34 -5.31 3.82
N VAL A 268 -13.32 -6.34 4.65
CA VAL A 268 -14.20 -7.50 4.54
C VAL A 268 -15.17 -7.61 5.72
N ASP A 269 -14.80 -7.07 6.89
CA ASP A 269 -15.65 -6.97 8.08
C ASP A 269 -15.29 -5.66 8.83
N GLU A 270 -16.28 -5.03 9.49
CA GLU A 270 -16.14 -3.83 10.35
C GLU A 270 -15.31 -4.11 11.61
N SER A 271 -14.04 -4.47 11.42
CA SER A 271 -13.14 -4.83 12.51
C SER A 271 -12.60 -3.57 13.21
N PRO A 272 -12.32 -3.64 14.53
CA PRO A 272 -11.65 -2.54 15.25
C PRO A 272 -10.30 -2.14 14.61
N ILE A 273 -9.59 -3.11 14.01
CA ILE A 273 -8.35 -2.84 13.29
C ILE A 273 -8.59 -2.00 12.04
N TYR A 274 -9.70 -2.20 11.32
CA TYR A 274 -10.07 -1.38 10.17
C TYR A 274 -10.23 0.09 10.59
N LEU A 275 -11.00 0.35 11.64
CA LEU A 275 -11.24 1.70 12.15
C LEU A 275 -9.95 2.36 12.64
N TRP A 276 -9.10 1.61 13.34
CA TRP A 276 -7.78 2.07 13.78
C TRP A 276 -6.91 2.48 12.59
N LEU A 277 -6.75 1.60 11.59
CA LEU A 277 -5.93 1.87 10.41
C LEU A 277 -6.49 3.04 9.59
N CYS A 278 -7.82 3.15 9.47
CA CYS A 278 -8.46 4.28 8.82
C CYS A 278 -8.17 5.60 9.54
N THR A 279 -8.22 5.61 10.88
CA THR A 279 -7.88 6.79 11.69
C THR A 279 -6.42 7.19 11.52
N CYS A 280 -5.50 6.23 11.55
CA CYS A 280 -4.09 6.47 11.24
C CYS A 280 -3.90 7.00 9.80
N GLY A 281 -4.71 6.52 8.85
CA GLY A 281 -4.77 7.01 7.47
C GLY A 281 -5.15 8.48 7.39
N ILE A 282 -6.20 8.89 8.11
CA ILE A 282 -6.63 10.30 8.19
C ILE A 282 -5.51 11.16 8.77
N MET A 283 -4.87 10.72 9.85
CA MET A 283 -3.74 11.43 10.44
C MET A 283 -2.57 11.56 9.45
N THR A 284 -2.23 10.49 8.75
CA THR A 284 -1.16 10.48 7.75
C THR A 284 -1.48 11.41 6.58
N LEU A 285 -2.73 11.43 6.10
CA LEU A 285 -3.17 12.36 5.08
C LEU A 285 -3.04 13.82 5.54
N GLY A 286 -3.44 14.08 6.79
CA GLY A 286 -3.25 15.39 7.42
C GLY A 286 -1.78 15.80 7.46
N PHE A 287 -0.88 14.89 7.83
CA PHE A 287 0.57 15.13 7.78
C PHE A 287 1.07 15.39 6.36
N PHE A 288 0.57 14.70 5.35
CA PHE A 288 0.96 14.94 3.96
C PHE A 288 0.52 16.31 3.45
N ILE A 289 -0.70 16.73 3.79
CA ILE A 289 -1.19 18.07 3.46
C ILE A 289 -0.36 19.11 4.20
N PHE A 290 -0.12 18.90 5.49
CA PHE A 290 0.72 19.77 6.31
C PHE A 290 2.13 19.92 5.73
N PHE A 291 2.82 18.82 5.42
CA PHE A 291 4.13 18.87 4.77
C PHE A 291 4.08 19.53 3.39
N GLY A 292 3.05 19.30 2.59
CA GLY A 292 2.88 19.96 1.30
C GLY A 292 2.74 21.47 1.40
N VAL A 293 1.99 21.96 2.40
CA VAL A 293 1.79 23.39 2.63
C VAL A 293 3.06 24.05 3.14
N ILE A 294 3.75 23.43 4.11
CA ILE A 294 4.95 24.04 4.70
C ILE A 294 6.16 23.91 3.77
N SER A 295 6.23 22.89 2.91
CA SER A 295 7.27 22.82 1.85
C SER A 295 7.17 23.99 0.84
N ASN A 296 5.98 24.60 0.70
CA ASN A 296 5.80 25.80 -0.11
C ASN A 296 6.08 27.11 0.65
N ASN A 297 6.23 27.06 1.98
CA ASN A 297 6.37 28.23 2.85
C ASN A 297 7.46 27.96 3.91
N PRO A 298 8.76 27.99 3.53
CA PRO A 298 9.85 27.63 4.45
C PRO A 298 9.92 28.50 5.71
N GLU A 299 9.46 29.75 5.65
CA GLU A 299 9.36 30.64 6.82
C GLU A 299 8.45 30.06 7.92
N TRP A 300 7.43 29.28 7.54
CA TRP A 300 6.52 28.67 8.50
C TRP A 300 7.19 27.54 9.28
N TRP A 301 8.17 26.84 8.69
CA TRP A 301 9.01 25.87 9.43
C TRP A 301 9.78 26.58 10.54
N VAL A 302 10.40 27.72 10.24
CA VAL A 302 11.16 28.50 11.21
C VAL A 302 10.25 29.09 12.29
N ALA A 303 9.08 29.58 11.91
CA ALA A 303 8.11 30.14 12.87
C ALA A 303 7.58 29.08 13.86
N MET A 304 7.32 27.85 13.40
CA MET A 304 6.75 26.78 14.22
C MET A 304 7.79 26.04 15.07
N PHE A 305 9.01 25.89 14.57
CA PHE A 305 10.03 25.01 15.18
C PHE A 305 11.37 25.70 15.49
N GLY A 306 11.48 27.00 15.19
CA GLY A 306 12.63 27.84 15.52
C GLY A 306 13.72 27.87 14.43
N ASN A 307 14.75 28.69 14.68
CA ASN A 307 15.87 28.94 13.76
C ASN A 307 16.69 27.68 13.43
N SER A 308 16.57 26.63 14.25
CA SER A 308 17.13 25.29 13.99
C SER A 308 16.48 24.55 12.83
N CYS A 309 15.51 25.18 12.14
CA CYS A 309 14.87 24.66 10.93
C CYS A 309 14.92 25.64 9.75
N ASP A 310 15.84 26.60 9.82
CA ASP A 310 16.13 27.49 8.69
C ASP A 310 16.75 26.70 7.53
N ALA A 311 16.20 26.90 6.34
CA ALA A 311 16.59 26.24 5.11
C ALA A 311 17.62 27.06 4.29
N SER A 312 18.27 28.04 4.92
CA SER A 312 19.33 28.82 4.29
C SER A 312 20.62 27.99 4.14
N CYS A 313 21.21 28.03 2.95
CA CYS A 313 22.56 27.51 2.76
C CYS A 313 23.54 28.53 3.37
N LEU A 314 24.16 28.19 4.51
CA LEU A 314 25.27 28.99 5.02
C LEU A 314 26.36 29.03 3.94
N ALA A 315 26.68 30.22 3.47
CA ALA A 315 27.77 30.43 2.53
C ALA A 315 29.03 29.81 3.13
N THR A 316 29.51 28.74 2.51
CA THR A 316 30.81 28.18 2.85
C THR A 316 31.84 29.16 2.31
N SER A 317 32.35 30.01 3.19
CA SER A 317 33.57 30.77 2.93
C SER A 317 34.75 29.82 2.95
N SER A 318 35.11 29.27 1.79
CA SER A 318 36.46 28.78 1.46
C SER A 318 36.57 28.46 -0.03
#